data_AF-A0A381FGH3-F1
#
_entry.id   AF-A0A381FGH3-F1
#
_cell.length_a   1.000
_cell.length_b   1.000
_cell.length_c   1.000
_cell.angle_alpha   90.00
_cell.angle_beta   90.00
_cell.angle_gamma   90.00
#
_symmetry.space_group_name_H-M   'P 1'
#
loop_
_entity.id
_entity.type
_entity.pdbx_description
1 polymer ?
#
loop_
_entity_poly.entity_id
_entity_poly.type
_entity_poly.pdbx_seq_one_letter_code
_entity_poly.pdbx_strand_id
1 'polypeptide(L)'
;MAIYAYADETIFNIDSDENEFALGCGIFISDVEITQSIVNEALQNLAKDKDFDFKKDQRTLDNAFFHASEDSKNGHSHFCRSINKYIKGIFDYTIKNNVEQKDLLKNSFSEKIFERCLSSSTLEIFLTTQEVYLIIEKREKLNSENILKWKNNLYNLYEGASYNVTSYKTFYPKLNILLKNKNEPGLQVVDFLIWASNRTNKLIPDNTWQKRLGYKTWYSYKEMNDFNRAKFYLNFYPDDNIEDDGYPQKFEKPQTWDEFINAYIHIEKFILHIDDSDFNENNIHLYDDFNVISEKLNKKNYHLKSDDIRQIGSVFLRMFDTLPIYSHITNDDKKSWTVLLHMKYLASMFVRQDQIHFNRTRNEILRWRYKMQTEDSNEFRRLIYD
;
A
#
# COMPACT_ATOMS: atom_id res chain seq x y z
N MET A 1 -8.86 7.24 14.51
CA MET A 1 -8.67 8.26 13.44
C MET A 1 -8.56 7.50 12.12
N ALA A 2 -8.88 8.09 10.96
CA ALA A 2 -8.81 7.36 9.69
C ALA A 2 -7.72 7.96 8.80
N ILE A 3 -7.17 7.15 7.91
CA ILE A 3 -6.28 7.59 6.83
C ILE A 3 -7.08 7.66 5.53
N TYR A 4 -6.89 8.74 4.79
CA TYR A 4 -7.51 8.97 3.48
C TYR A 4 -6.43 8.92 2.42
N ALA A 5 -6.62 8.03 1.45
CA ALA A 5 -5.74 7.87 0.32
C ALA A 5 -6.52 8.11 -0.97
N TYR A 6 -6.03 8.99 -1.83
CA TYR A 6 -6.67 9.34 -3.09
C TYR A 6 -5.73 8.92 -4.22
N ALA A 7 -6.22 8.10 -5.16
CA ALA A 7 -5.41 7.58 -6.25
C ALA A 7 -6.01 7.90 -7.60
N ASP A 8 -5.15 8.35 -8.50
CA ASP A 8 -5.54 8.81 -9.82
C ASP A 8 -4.49 8.43 -10.89
N GLU A 9 -4.95 8.39 -12.12
CA GLU A 9 -4.17 8.21 -13.34
C GLU A 9 -4.49 9.35 -14.31
N THR A 10 -3.46 9.92 -14.94
CA THR A 10 -3.63 10.98 -15.93
C THR A 10 -2.69 10.73 -17.11
N ILE A 11 -3.23 10.85 -18.33
CA ILE A 11 -2.47 10.80 -19.57
C ILE A 11 -2.17 12.24 -20.00
N PHE A 12 -0.93 12.51 -20.38
CA PHE A 12 -0.46 13.81 -20.84
C PHE A 12 0.15 13.71 -22.23
N ASN A 13 0.00 14.74 -23.06
CA ASN A 13 0.77 14.85 -24.30
C ASN A 13 2.16 15.43 -23.99
N ILE A 14 3.21 14.82 -24.54
CA ILE A 14 4.58 15.30 -24.43
C ILE A 14 4.87 16.27 -25.58
N ASP A 15 5.35 17.47 -25.23
CA ASP A 15 6.00 18.43 -26.13
C ASP A 15 5.36 18.68 -27.50
N SER A 16 4.03 18.70 -27.54
CA SER A 16 3.19 19.02 -28.73
C SER A 16 3.23 17.98 -29.85
N ASP A 17 3.88 16.83 -29.65
CA ASP A 17 3.71 15.67 -30.53
C ASP A 17 2.41 14.97 -30.15
N GLU A 18 1.50 14.80 -31.12
CA GLU A 18 0.22 14.12 -30.91
C GLU A 18 0.37 12.62 -30.68
N ASN A 19 1.56 12.05 -30.93
CA ASN A 19 1.82 10.61 -30.83
C ASN A 19 2.61 10.18 -29.60
N GLU A 20 3.18 11.12 -28.83
CA GLU A 20 3.95 10.83 -27.62
C GLU A 20 3.21 11.24 -26.37
N PHE A 21 2.93 10.26 -25.51
CA PHE A 21 2.20 10.45 -24.26
C PHE A 21 3.08 10.15 -23.06
N ALA A 22 2.78 10.82 -21.94
CA ALA A 22 3.22 10.40 -20.62
C ALA A 22 2.01 9.86 -19.85
N LEU A 23 2.21 8.76 -19.14
CA LEU A 23 1.22 8.20 -18.23
C LEU A 23 1.67 8.45 -16.79
N GLY A 24 0.96 9.32 -16.08
CA GLY A 24 1.17 9.57 -14.67
C GLY A 24 0.17 8.81 -13.82
N CYS A 25 0.65 8.24 -12.72
CA CYS A 25 -0.17 7.63 -11.69
C CYS A 25 0.31 8.14 -10.34
N GLY A 26 -0.60 8.46 -9.43
CA GLY A 26 -0.22 8.98 -8.11
C GLY A 26 -1.21 8.60 -7.03
N ILE A 27 -0.71 8.54 -5.81
CA ILE A 27 -1.51 8.42 -4.59
C ILE A 27 -1.12 9.53 -3.62
N PHE A 28 -2.13 10.21 -3.09
CA PHE A 28 -1.98 11.17 -2.01
C PHE A 28 -2.56 10.61 -0.73
N ILE A 29 -1.78 10.60 0.35
CA ILE A 29 -2.14 9.99 1.63
C ILE A 29 -2.12 11.06 2.71
N SER A 30 -3.23 11.17 3.46
CA SER A 30 -3.47 12.19 4.48
C SER A 30 -4.20 11.60 5.68
N ASP A 31 -3.95 12.16 6.85
CA ASP A 31 -4.68 11.87 8.10
C ASP A 31 -5.98 12.71 8.22
N VAL A 32 -6.21 13.62 7.27
CA VAL A 32 -7.39 14.48 7.16
C VAL A 32 -8.05 14.30 5.80
N GLU A 33 -9.37 14.16 5.79
CA GLU A 33 -10.17 14.08 4.56
C GLU A 33 -10.08 15.38 3.74
N ILE A 34 -9.86 15.26 2.43
CA ILE A 34 -9.95 16.38 1.50
C ILE A 34 -11.42 16.59 1.15
N THR A 35 -11.99 17.70 1.60
CA THR A 35 -13.41 18.00 1.45
C THR A 35 -13.69 19.05 0.38
N GLN A 36 -14.97 19.15 -0.02
CA GLN A 36 -15.43 20.10 -1.04
C GLN A 36 -15.20 21.57 -0.67
N SER A 37 -15.01 21.91 0.61
CA SER A 37 -14.73 23.29 1.02
C SER A 37 -13.45 23.84 0.41
N ILE A 38 -12.44 22.99 0.20
CA ILE A 38 -11.14 23.35 -0.41
C ILE A 38 -11.34 23.76 -1.87
N VAL A 39 -12.14 22.98 -2.61
CA VAL A 39 -12.48 23.25 -4.01
C VAL A 39 -13.34 24.51 -4.10
N ASN A 40 -14.35 24.64 -3.24
CA ASN A 40 -15.24 25.80 -3.24
C ASN A 40 -14.50 27.12 -2.95
N GLU A 41 -13.55 27.14 -2.00
CA GLU A 41 -12.72 28.33 -1.76
C GLU A 41 -11.90 28.71 -3.00
N ALA A 42 -11.30 27.74 -3.68
CA ALA A 42 -10.54 28.00 -4.90
C ALA A 42 -11.43 28.54 -6.02
N LEU A 43 -12.63 27.97 -6.22
CA LEU A 43 -13.60 28.45 -7.23
C LEU A 43 -14.10 29.87 -6.89
N GLN A 44 -14.39 30.16 -5.62
CA GLN A 44 -14.81 31.50 -5.18
C GLN A 44 -13.72 32.56 -5.41
N ASN A 45 -12.45 32.19 -5.21
CA ASN A 45 -11.33 33.07 -5.49
C ASN A 45 -11.11 33.25 -7.00
N LEU A 46 -11.28 32.18 -7.79
CA LEU A 46 -11.22 32.25 -9.25
C LEU A 46 -12.28 33.19 -9.84
N ALA A 47 -13.52 33.10 -9.36
CA ALA A 47 -14.62 33.96 -9.81
C ALA A 47 -14.41 35.46 -9.50
N LYS A 48 -13.47 35.78 -8.60
CA LYS A 48 -13.11 37.16 -8.22
C LYS A 48 -11.75 37.58 -8.76
N ASP A 49 -11.11 36.76 -9.59
CA ASP A 49 -9.80 37.08 -10.14
C ASP A 49 -9.90 38.29 -11.09
N LYS A 50 -8.92 39.19 -11.03
CA LYS A 50 -8.85 40.36 -11.91
C LYS A 50 -8.40 40.00 -13.32
N ASP A 51 -7.64 38.92 -13.45
CA ASP A 51 -7.06 38.42 -14.70
C ASP A 51 -7.91 37.27 -15.29
N PHE A 52 -9.20 37.22 -14.94
CA PHE A 52 -10.16 36.15 -15.29
C PHE A 52 -10.20 35.86 -16.81
N ASP A 53 -9.99 34.60 -17.17
CA ASP A 53 -10.12 34.09 -18.54
C ASP A 53 -11.58 33.66 -18.80
N PHE A 54 -12.34 34.51 -19.49
CA PHE A 54 -13.75 34.27 -19.81
C PHE A 54 -14.06 32.93 -20.52
N LYS A 55 -13.09 32.28 -21.16
CA LYS A 55 -13.32 30.99 -21.83
C LYS A 55 -12.96 29.82 -20.93
N LYS A 56 -11.76 29.81 -20.36
CA LYS A 56 -11.27 28.67 -19.57
C LYS A 56 -11.71 28.72 -18.12
N ASP A 57 -11.67 29.90 -17.49
CA ASP A 57 -12.08 30.04 -16.08
C ASP A 57 -13.59 29.89 -15.96
N GLN A 58 -14.37 30.42 -16.91
CA GLN A 58 -15.82 30.22 -16.92
C GLN A 58 -16.19 28.74 -17.03
N ARG A 59 -15.52 27.96 -17.90
CA ARG A 59 -15.74 26.51 -18.01
C ARG A 59 -15.45 25.79 -16.68
N THR A 60 -14.38 26.18 -15.99
CA THR A 60 -14.02 25.62 -14.67
C THR A 60 -15.11 25.93 -13.64
N LEU A 61 -15.62 27.17 -13.62
CA LEU A 61 -16.71 27.57 -12.74
C LEU A 61 -18.02 26.85 -13.07
N ASP A 62 -18.38 26.71 -14.34
CA ASP A 62 -19.59 26.03 -14.80
C ASP A 62 -19.59 24.55 -14.45
N ASN A 63 -18.42 23.90 -14.56
CA ASN A 63 -18.23 22.51 -14.16
C ASN A 63 -18.27 22.33 -12.63
N ALA A 64 -17.95 23.38 -11.86
CA ALA A 64 -17.84 23.38 -10.40
C ALA A 64 -16.77 22.44 -9.81
N PHE A 65 -15.75 22.07 -10.60
CA PHE A 65 -14.58 21.31 -10.17
C PHE A 65 -13.37 21.63 -11.06
N PHE A 66 -12.16 21.33 -10.58
CA PHE A 66 -10.91 21.53 -11.31
C PHE A 66 -10.51 20.28 -12.10
N HIS A 67 -9.97 20.48 -13.31
CA HIS A 67 -9.37 19.44 -14.14
C HIS A 67 -8.01 19.92 -14.67
N ALA A 68 -6.91 19.31 -14.19
CA ALA A 68 -5.58 19.91 -14.31
C ALA A 68 -5.12 20.14 -15.76
N SER A 69 -5.55 19.30 -16.71
CA SER A 69 -5.25 19.50 -18.13
C SER A 69 -6.14 20.52 -18.86
N GLU A 70 -7.31 20.87 -18.32
CA GLU A 70 -8.29 21.76 -18.97
C GLU A 70 -8.31 23.17 -18.38
N ASP A 71 -8.00 23.29 -17.09
CA ASP A 71 -8.08 24.56 -16.37
C ASP A 71 -7.08 25.60 -16.90
N SER A 72 -7.38 26.87 -16.66
CA SER A 72 -6.46 27.95 -16.94
C SER A 72 -5.33 28.03 -15.89
N LYS A 73 -4.30 28.83 -16.20
CA LYS A 73 -3.25 29.16 -15.23
C LYS A 73 -3.79 29.86 -13.97
N ASN A 74 -4.90 30.61 -14.07
CA ASN A 74 -5.52 31.26 -12.92
C ASN A 74 -6.22 30.23 -12.04
N GLY A 75 -6.97 29.31 -12.66
CA GLY A 75 -7.59 28.17 -11.98
C GLY A 75 -6.56 27.36 -11.19
N HIS A 76 -5.47 26.95 -11.84
CA HIS A 76 -4.34 26.29 -11.20
C HIS A 76 -3.73 27.09 -10.04
N SER A 77 -3.63 28.41 -10.19
CA SER A 77 -3.06 29.28 -9.15
C SER A 77 -3.93 29.32 -7.89
N HIS A 78 -5.24 29.46 -8.02
CA HIS A 78 -6.14 29.47 -6.87
C HIS A 78 -6.26 28.09 -6.24
N PHE A 79 -6.32 27.04 -7.05
CA PHE A 79 -6.38 25.68 -6.53
C PHE A 79 -5.10 25.32 -5.77
N CYS A 80 -3.92 25.64 -6.31
CA CYS A 80 -2.63 25.46 -5.64
C CYS A 80 -2.56 26.20 -4.28
N ARG A 81 -3.07 27.44 -4.20
CA ARG A 81 -3.14 28.19 -2.93
C ARG A 81 -4.04 27.49 -1.90
N SER A 82 -5.20 26.98 -2.34
CA SER A 82 -6.13 26.26 -1.47
C SER A 82 -5.52 24.95 -0.95
N ILE A 83 -4.87 24.18 -1.85
CA ILE A 83 -4.10 22.97 -1.51
C ILE A 83 -3.06 23.30 -0.43
N ASN A 84 -2.22 24.31 -0.64
CA ASN A 84 -1.17 24.68 0.31
C ASN A 84 -1.71 25.15 1.67
N LYS A 85 -2.93 25.68 1.72
CA LYS A 85 -3.52 26.21 2.94
C LYS A 85 -4.11 25.12 3.83
N TYR A 86 -4.68 24.07 3.23
CA TYR A 86 -5.53 23.11 3.94
C TYR A 86 -5.06 21.67 3.89
N ILE A 87 -4.22 21.32 2.93
CA ILE A 87 -3.86 19.93 2.67
C ILE A 87 -2.44 19.68 3.17
N LYS A 88 -2.30 18.62 3.97
CA LYS A 88 -1.02 18.08 4.40
C LYS A 88 -1.00 16.58 4.13
N GLY A 89 0.15 16.02 3.79
CA GLY A 89 0.26 14.59 3.53
C GLY A 89 1.42 14.19 2.65
N ILE A 90 1.36 12.96 2.17
CA ILE A 90 2.40 12.31 1.38
C ILE A 90 1.87 12.09 -0.03
N PHE A 91 2.61 12.55 -1.04
CA PHE A 91 2.32 12.27 -2.44
C PHE A 91 3.40 11.35 -3.00
N ASP A 92 3.03 10.13 -3.40
CA ASP A 92 3.91 9.20 -4.12
C ASP A 92 3.33 9.00 -5.52
N TYR A 93 4.17 9.17 -6.54
CA TYR A 93 3.73 9.12 -7.92
C TYR A 93 4.81 8.53 -8.81
N THR A 94 4.35 8.01 -9.95
CA THR A 94 5.16 7.43 -11.01
C THR A 94 4.70 8.00 -12.34
N ILE A 95 5.65 8.40 -13.19
CA ILE A 95 5.40 8.89 -14.53
C ILE A 95 6.18 8.02 -15.51
N LYS A 96 5.46 7.39 -16.43
CA LYS A 96 6.04 6.69 -17.57
C LYS A 96 6.02 7.61 -18.79
N ASN A 97 7.19 7.97 -19.29
CA ASN A 97 7.31 8.74 -20.53
C ASN A 97 7.26 7.83 -21.76
N ASN A 98 7.19 8.43 -22.96
CA ASN A 98 7.30 7.75 -24.25
C ASN A 98 6.26 6.62 -24.44
N VAL A 99 5.05 6.85 -23.96
CA VAL A 99 3.91 5.94 -24.18
C VAL A 99 3.32 6.25 -25.55
N GLU A 100 3.25 5.25 -26.42
CA GLU A 100 2.61 5.42 -27.73
C GLU A 100 1.09 5.26 -27.65
N GLN A 101 0.35 5.92 -28.55
CA GLN A 101 -1.11 5.79 -28.63
C GLN A 101 -1.57 4.33 -28.78
N LYS A 102 -0.84 3.54 -29.58
CA LYS A 102 -1.13 2.10 -29.79
C LYS A 102 -1.07 1.30 -28.49
N ASP A 103 -0.24 1.72 -27.54
CA ASP A 103 -0.11 1.05 -26.25
C ASP A 103 -1.26 1.43 -25.31
N LEU A 104 -1.71 2.68 -25.34
CA LEU A 104 -2.92 3.11 -24.62
C LEU A 104 -4.18 2.39 -25.10
N LEU A 105 -4.26 2.06 -26.39
CA LEU A 105 -5.37 1.30 -26.98
C LEU A 105 -5.32 -0.20 -26.66
N LYS A 106 -4.20 -0.74 -26.18
CA LYS A 106 -4.11 -2.15 -25.77
C LYS A 106 -4.86 -2.35 -24.45
N ASN A 107 -5.82 -3.28 -24.48
CA ASN A 107 -6.79 -3.56 -23.42
C ASN A 107 -6.25 -3.97 -22.02
N SER A 108 -4.95 -3.87 -21.74
CA SER A 108 -4.36 -4.13 -20.41
C SER A 108 -3.16 -3.26 -20.05
N PHE A 109 -2.76 -2.30 -20.90
CA PHE A 109 -1.50 -1.58 -20.69
C PHE A 109 -1.61 -0.53 -19.58
N SER A 110 -2.62 0.35 -19.65
CA SER A 110 -2.89 1.33 -18.59
C SER A 110 -3.19 0.64 -17.27
N GLU A 111 -4.06 -0.39 -17.28
CA GLU A 111 -4.40 -1.17 -16.07
C GLU A 111 -3.16 -1.77 -15.38
N LYS A 112 -2.24 -2.40 -16.14
CA LYS A 112 -1.02 -2.96 -15.55
C LYS A 112 -0.09 -1.88 -14.99
N ILE A 113 -0.03 -0.73 -15.65
CA ILE A 113 0.79 0.40 -15.17
C ILE A 113 0.16 1.00 -13.93
N PHE A 114 -1.15 1.21 -13.94
CA PHE A 114 -1.92 1.68 -12.79
C PHE A 114 -1.76 0.76 -11.59
N GLU A 115 -1.98 -0.55 -11.77
CA GLU A 115 -1.79 -1.55 -10.72
C GLU A 115 -0.36 -1.52 -10.18
N ARG A 116 0.66 -1.44 -11.05
CA ARG A 116 2.06 -1.35 -10.62
C ARG A 116 2.34 -0.07 -9.84
N CYS A 117 1.86 1.08 -10.33
CA CYS A 117 2.07 2.36 -9.68
C CYS A 117 1.36 2.39 -8.33
N LEU A 118 0.07 2.01 -8.29
CA LEU A 118 -0.73 1.96 -7.09
C LEU A 118 -0.08 1.02 -6.05
N SER A 119 0.31 -0.19 -6.44
CA SER A 119 0.94 -1.16 -5.53
C SER A 119 2.30 -0.69 -5.03
N SER A 120 3.04 0.08 -5.84
CA SER A 120 4.33 0.63 -5.41
C SER A 120 4.15 1.77 -4.43
N SER A 121 3.11 2.58 -4.61
CA SER A 121 2.86 3.82 -3.86
C SER A 121 1.99 3.62 -2.61
N THR A 122 1.52 2.40 -2.33
CA THR A 122 0.72 2.06 -1.13
C THR A 122 1.54 1.76 0.12
N LEU A 123 2.87 1.86 0.12
CA LEU A 123 3.68 1.45 1.29
C LEU A 123 3.23 2.09 2.61
N GLU A 124 2.93 3.39 2.59
CA GLU A 124 2.49 4.14 3.77
C GLU A 124 1.17 3.62 4.37
N ILE A 125 0.30 3.01 3.55
CA ILE A 125 -0.94 2.38 4.01
C ILE A 125 -0.61 1.21 4.94
N PHE A 126 0.47 0.47 4.69
CA PHE A 126 0.88 -0.68 5.51
C PHE A 126 1.75 -0.28 6.70
N LEU A 127 1.96 1.02 6.93
CA LEU A 127 2.68 1.56 8.10
C LEU A 127 1.72 2.09 9.18
N THR A 128 0.41 1.86 9.03
CA THR A 128 -0.60 2.31 9.99
C THR A 128 -1.54 1.17 10.42
N THR A 129 -2.01 1.24 11.65
CA THR A 129 -3.09 0.39 12.18
C THR A 129 -4.47 1.03 11.99
N GLN A 130 -4.53 2.30 11.61
CA GLN A 130 -5.78 3.02 11.39
C GLN A 130 -6.50 2.52 10.14
N GLU A 131 -7.83 2.53 10.16
CA GLU A 131 -8.65 2.26 8.98
C GLU A 131 -8.30 3.22 7.84
N VAL A 132 -8.24 2.68 6.61
CA VAL A 132 -7.87 3.41 5.41
C VAL A 132 -9.04 3.47 4.45
N TYR A 133 -9.38 4.69 4.02
CA TYR A 133 -10.28 4.94 2.90
C TYR A 133 -9.44 5.22 1.66
N LEU A 134 -9.39 4.25 0.75
CA LEU A 134 -8.70 4.36 -0.54
C LEU A 134 -9.72 4.75 -1.62
N ILE A 135 -9.73 6.01 -2.00
CA ILE A 135 -10.58 6.57 -3.04
C ILE A 135 -9.83 6.52 -4.37
N ILE A 136 -10.37 5.77 -5.33
CA ILE A 136 -9.79 5.59 -6.67
C ILE A 136 -10.74 6.21 -7.69
N GLU A 137 -10.20 6.89 -8.70
CA GLU A 137 -11.03 7.35 -9.81
C GLU A 137 -11.69 6.17 -10.55
N LYS A 138 -13.00 6.24 -10.70
CA LYS A 138 -13.81 5.27 -11.41
C LYS A 138 -13.48 5.33 -12.90
N ARG A 139 -13.08 4.17 -13.45
CA ARG A 139 -12.90 3.94 -14.89
C ARG A 139 -13.84 2.83 -15.34
N GLU A 140 -14.22 2.81 -16.62
CA GLU A 140 -15.20 1.84 -17.15
C GLU A 140 -14.84 0.36 -16.86
N LYS A 141 -13.54 0.06 -16.78
CA LYS A 141 -13.01 -1.30 -16.59
C LYS A 141 -12.68 -1.65 -15.12
N LEU A 142 -12.74 -0.68 -14.22
CA LEU A 142 -12.56 -0.90 -12.78
C LEU A 142 -13.90 -1.30 -12.17
N ASN A 143 -14.05 -2.59 -11.88
CA ASN A 143 -15.20 -3.15 -11.16
C ASN A 143 -14.75 -3.70 -9.79
N SER A 144 -15.72 -4.12 -8.97
CA SER A 144 -15.48 -4.65 -7.62
C SER A 144 -14.60 -5.91 -7.62
N GLU A 145 -14.74 -6.77 -8.61
CA GLU A 145 -13.95 -8.01 -8.73
C GLU A 145 -12.47 -7.72 -8.97
N ASN A 146 -12.17 -6.83 -9.93
CA ASN A 146 -10.80 -6.42 -10.24
C ASN A 146 -10.13 -5.74 -9.03
N ILE A 147 -10.87 -4.92 -8.30
CA ILE A 147 -10.39 -4.27 -7.07
C ILE A 147 -10.07 -5.30 -5.98
N LEU A 148 -10.96 -6.28 -5.78
CA LEU A 148 -10.72 -7.33 -4.79
C LEU A 148 -9.49 -8.15 -5.14
N LYS A 149 -9.33 -8.50 -6.42
CA LYS A 149 -8.14 -9.19 -6.93
C LYS A 149 -6.88 -8.36 -6.72
N TRP A 150 -6.93 -7.06 -7.04
CA TRP A 150 -5.81 -6.15 -6.82
C TRP A 150 -5.45 -6.05 -5.33
N LYS A 151 -6.43 -5.87 -4.44
CA LYS A 151 -6.23 -5.85 -2.98
C LYS A 151 -5.55 -7.14 -2.49
N ASN A 152 -5.99 -8.30 -2.95
CA ASN A 152 -5.38 -9.58 -2.58
C ASN A 152 -3.94 -9.71 -3.11
N ASN A 153 -3.68 -9.26 -4.34
CA ASN A 153 -2.32 -9.20 -4.89
C ASN A 153 -1.43 -8.26 -4.07
N LEU A 154 -1.98 -7.15 -3.59
CA LEU A 154 -1.28 -6.20 -2.75
C LEU A 154 -0.88 -6.82 -1.41
N TYR A 155 -1.82 -7.50 -0.74
CA TYR A 155 -1.52 -8.23 0.50
C TYR A 155 -0.42 -9.28 0.26
N ASN A 156 -0.54 -10.09 -0.78
CA ASN A 156 0.48 -11.08 -1.14
C ASN A 156 1.86 -10.44 -1.41
N LEU A 157 1.90 -9.25 -2.02
CA LEU A 157 3.15 -8.52 -2.27
C LEU A 157 3.86 -8.17 -0.95
N TYR A 158 3.16 -7.60 0.02
CA TYR A 158 3.74 -7.21 1.31
C TYR A 158 4.03 -8.43 2.20
N GLU A 159 3.20 -9.46 2.15
CA GLU A 159 3.47 -10.74 2.81
C GLU A 159 4.78 -11.37 2.28
N GLY A 160 4.97 -11.36 0.95
CA GLY A 160 6.20 -11.84 0.32
C GLY A 160 7.42 -10.95 0.58
N ALA A 161 7.23 -9.63 0.66
CA ALA A 161 8.30 -8.67 0.94
C ALA A 161 8.92 -8.91 2.33
N SER A 162 8.12 -9.35 3.32
CA SER A 162 8.56 -9.67 4.68
C SER A 162 9.72 -10.67 4.76
N TYR A 163 9.96 -11.45 3.69
CA TYR A 163 11.14 -12.33 3.58
C TYR A 163 12.47 -11.55 3.51
N ASN A 164 12.49 -10.46 2.73
CA ASN A 164 13.69 -9.64 2.54
C ASN A 164 13.85 -8.61 3.65
N VAL A 165 12.75 -8.19 4.26
CA VAL A 165 12.67 -7.12 5.25
C VAL A 165 11.97 -7.60 6.53
N THR A 166 12.41 -8.74 7.07
CA THR A 166 11.78 -9.36 8.25
C THR A 166 11.79 -8.44 9.48
N SER A 167 12.81 -7.59 9.62
CA SER A 167 12.91 -6.56 10.66
C SER A 167 12.11 -5.28 10.35
N TYR A 168 11.17 -5.27 9.41
CA TYR A 168 10.29 -4.11 9.18
C TYR A 168 8.87 -4.42 9.65
N LYS A 169 8.21 -3.46 10.30
CA LYS A 169 6.79 -3.54 10.64
C LYS A 169 5.95 -3.46 9.36
N THR A 170 4.91 -4.28 9.28
CA THR A 170 3.95 -4.29 8.18
C THR A 170 2.57 -4.57 8.74
N PHE A 171 1.77 -3.52 8.89
CA PHE A 171 0.40 -3.60 9.35
C PHE A 171 -0.54 -3.88 8.18
N TYR A 172 -1.66 -4.52 8.46
CA TYR A 172 -2.69 -4.83 7.45
C TYR A 172 -4.01 -4.17 7.85
N PRO A 173 -4.12 -2.83 7.72
CA PRO A 173 -5.31 -2.11 8.15
C PRO A 173 -6.53 -2.49 7.33
N LYS A 174 -7.70 -2.17 7.88
CA LYS A 174 -8.96 -2.28 7.15
C LYS A 174 -8.95 -1.31 5.96
N LEU A 175 -8.92 -1.86 4.75
CA LEU A 175 -8.94 -1.11 3.50
C LEU A 175 -10.36 -1.01 2.94
N ASN A 176 -10.95 0.19 2.99
CA ASN A 176 -12.20 0.53 2.32
C ASN A 176 -11.88 1.17 0.97
N ILE A 177 -12.13 0.44 -0.11
CA ILE A 177 -11.83 0.93 -1.46
C ILE A 177 -13.11 1.50 -2.08
N LEU A 178 -13.07 2.78 -2.46
CA LEU A 178 -14.19 3.52 -3.01
C LEU A 178 -13.87 3.97 -4.43
N LEU A 179 -14.72 3.61 -5.39
CA LEU A 179 -14.65 4.15 -6.75
C LEU A 179 -15.47 5.44 -6.84
N LYS A 180 -14.82 6.56 -7.16
CA LYS A 180 -15.45 7.90 -7.24
C LYS A 180 -15.15 8.58 -8.56
N ASN A 181 -15.97 9.54 -8.97
CA ASN A 181 -15.72 10.28 -10.21
C ASN A 181 -14.76 11.44 -9.96
N LYS A 182 -14.23 12.06 -11.02
CA LYS A 182 -13.32 13.22 -10.97
C LYS A 182 -13.83 14.42 -10.16
N ASN A 183 -15.14 14.52 -9.92
CA ASN A 183 -15.70 15.58 -9.08
C ASN A 183 -15.34 15.41 -7.59
N GLU A 184 -14.77 14.27 -7.18
CA GLU A 184 -14.31 14.08 -5.81
C GLU A 184 -13.11 15.00 -5.48
N PRO A 185 -13.16 15.80 -4.40
CA PRO A 185 -12.14 16.81 -4.10
C PRO A 185 -10.72 16.27 -4.05
N GLY A 186 -10.50 15.14 -3.38
CA GLY A 186 -9.16 14.56 -3.28
C GLY A 186 -8.63 14.02 -4.61
N LEU A 187 -9.49 13.55 -5.52
CA LEU A 187 -9.07 13.15 -6.87
C LEU A 187 -8.64 14.36 -7.70
N GLN A 188 -9.33 15.51 -7.58
CA GLN A 188 -8.92 16.76 -8.23
C GLN A 188 -7.52 17.19 -7.75
N VAL A 189 -7.25 17.06 -6.45
CA VAL A 189 -5.93 17.37 -5.87
C VAL A 189 -4.86 16.45 -6.44
N VAL A 190 -5.11 15.15 -6.47
CA VAL A 190 -4.15 14.18 -7.03
C VAL A 190 -3.89 14.47 -8.51
N ASP A 191 -4.92 14.70 -9.32
CA ASP A 191 -4.76 15.06 -10.74
C ASP A 191 -3.87 16.30 -10.91
N PHE A 192 -4.10 17.34 -10.10
CA PHE A 192 -3.26 18.54 -10.09
C PHE A 192 -1.81 18.25 -9.68
N LEU A 193 -1.59 17.42 -8.67
CA LEU A 193 -0.25 17.05 -8.21
C LEU A 193 0.51 16.22 -9.27
N ILE A 194 -0.15 15.24 -9.91
CA ILE A 194 0.44 14.46 -11.01
C ILE A 194 0.79 15.41 -12.16
N TRP A 195 -0.12 16.30 -12.55
CA TRP A 195 0.10 17.28 -13.61
C TRP A 195 1.29 18.20 -13.30
N ALA A 196 1.34 18.76 -12.10
CA ALA A 196 2.41 19.65 -11.66
C ALA A 196 3.76 18.93 -11.69
N SER A 197 3.81 17.67 -11.25
CA SER A 197 5.00 16.81 -11.32
C SER A 197 5.39 16.43 -12.75
N ASN A 198 4.44 16.24 -13.65
CA ASN A 198 4.76 15.92 -15.05
C ASN A 198 5.44 17.11 -15.75
N ARG A 199 5.08 18.35 -15.40
CA ARG A 199 5.69 19.54 -15.99
C ARG A 199 7.19 19.67 -15.71
N THR A 200 7.68 19.09 -14.61
CA THR A 200 9.11 19.09 -14.29
C THR A 200 9.89 18.05 -15.09
N ASN A 201 9.20 17.09 -15.71
CA ASN A 201 9.79 15.98 -16.47
C ASN A 201 9.77 16.19 -18.00
N LYS A 202 9.34 17.36 -18.47
CA LYS A 202 9.36 17.74 -19.90
C LYS A 202 10.78 17.97 -20.41
N LEU A 203 10.96 17.98 -21.74
CA LEU A 203 12.25 18.35 -22.36
C LEU A 203 12.74 19.72 -21.88
N ILE A 204 11.81 20.67 -21.72
CA ILE A 204 12.05 21.95 -21.06
C ILE A 204 11.23 21.98 -19.75
N PRO A 205 11.85 21.68 -18.59
CA PRO A 205 11.14 21.61 -17.31
C PRO A 205 10.49 22.94 -16.91
N ASP A 206 9.21 22.88 -16.53
CA ASP A 206 8.50 23.99 -15.87
C ASP A 206 8.29 23.69 -14.38
N ASN A 207 9.19 24.23 -13.56
CA ASN A 207 9.19 24.05 -12.10
C ASN A 207 8.30 25.07 -11.36
N THR A 208 7.54 25.91 -12.07
CA THR A 208 6.73 26.98 -11.45
C THR A 208 5.73 26.41 -10.44
N TRP A 209 5.03 25.35 -10.82
CA TRP A 209 3.96 24.76 -10.01
C TRP A 209 4.49 23.96 -8.83
N GLN A 210 5.56 23.19 -9.04
CA GLN A 210 6.29 22.54 -7.96
C GLN A 210 6.75 23.56 -6.90
N LYS A 211 7.37 24.67 -7.32
CA LYS A 211 7.83 25.71 -6.38
C LYS A 211 6.67 26.36 -5.63
N ARG A 212 5.53 26.56 -6.30
CA ARG A 212 4.33 27.13 -5.68
C ARG A 212 3.70 26.18 -4.66
N LEU A 213 3.66 24.88 -4.94
CA LEU A 213 3.18 23.86 -3.99
C LEU A 213 4.05 23.77 -2.73
N GLY A 214 5.31 24.20 -2.81
CA GLY A 214 6.20 24.26 -1.64
C GLY A 214 6.50 22.89 -1.02
N TYR A 215 6.29 21.80 -1.76
CA TYR A 215 6.57 20.45 -1.26
C TYR A 215 8.07 20.23 -1.09
N LYS A 216 8.45 19.33 -0.17
CA LYS A 216 9.82 18.84 -0.07
C LYS A 216 9.95 17.46 -0.68
N THR A 217 10.95 17.30 -1.54
CA THR A 217 11.33 16.01 -2.10
C THR A 217 12.08 15.19 -1.09
N TRP A 218 11.55 13.99 -0.80
CA TRP A 218 12.27 12.99 -0.05
C TRP A 218 13.14 12.16 -0.99
N TYR A 219 12.55 11.56 -2.03
CA TYR A 219 13.33 10.85 -3.05
C TYR A 219 12.73 11.06 -4.43
N SER A 220 13.63 11.01 -5.41
CA SER A 220 13.29 10.90 -6.83
C SER A 220 14.32 10.00 -7.49
N TYR A 221 13.87 9.02 -8.27
CA TYR A 221 14.75 8.18 -9.06
C TYR A 221 14.13 7.80 -10.39
N LYS A 222 15.00 7.58 -11.38
CA LYS A 222 14.61 7.09 -12.70
C LYS A 222 14.86 5.58 -12.75
N GLU A 223 13.79 4.80 -12.87
CA GLU A 223 13.85 3.36 -13.11
C GLU A 223 14.25 3.05 -14.56
N MET A 224 14.65 1.80 -14.81
CA MET A 224 14.78 1.29 -16.17
C MET A 224 13.44 1.41 -16.93
N ASN A 225 13.50 1.68 -18.24
CA ASN A 225 12.34 1.84 -19.14
C ASN A 225 11.51 3.13 -18.93
N ASP A 226 12.17 4.27 -18.68
CA ASP A 226 11.55 5.61 -18.66
C ASP A 226 10.45 5.82 -17.61
N PHE A 227 10.50 5.07 -16.52
CA PHE A 227 9.70 5.33 -15.33
C PHE A 227 10.43 6.31 -14.40
N ASN A 228 9.81 7.45 -14.12
CA ASN A 228 10.27 8.40 -13.12
C ASN A 228 9.38 8.27 -11.89
N ARG A 229 9.95 7.93 -10.74
CA ARG A 229 9.21 7.84 -9.48
C ARG A 229 9.74 8.84 -8.48
N ALA A 230 8.85 9.47 -7.75
CA ALA A 230 9.23 10.30 -6.62
C ALA A 230 8.16 10.32 -5.52
N LYS A 231 8.61 10.69 -4.33
CA LYS A 231 7.77 10.92 -3.15
C LYS A 231 8.04 12.31 -2.61
N PHE A 232 6.97 13.04 -2.35
CA PHE A 232 6.99 14.38 -1.77
C PHE A 232 6.13 14.45 -0.52
N TYR A 233 6.51 15.37 0.37
CA TYR A 233 5.70 15.75 1.51
C TYR A 233 5.14 17.15 1.29
N LEU A 234 3.82 17.27 1.43
CA LEU A 234 3.09 18.51 1.29
C LEU A 234 2.69 18.99 2.68
N ASN A 235 3.13 20.20 3.08
CA ASN A 235 2.84 20.83 4.38
C ASN A 235 2.99 19.91 5.60
N PHE A 236 3.84 18.91 5.47
CA PHE A 236 4.13 17.90 6.46
C PHE A 236 5.63 17.66 6.38
N TYR A 237 6.26 17.54 7.55
CA TYR A 237 7.66 17.17 7.64
C TYR A 237 7.71 15.98 8.59
N PRO A 238 8.11 14.80 8.10
CA PRO A 238 8.43 13.71 9.00
C PRO A 238 9.55 14.22 9.91
N ASP A 239 9.40 14.05 11.22
CA ASP A 239 10.47 14.39 12.16
C ASP A 239 11.72 13.57 11.78
N ASP A 240 12.86 14.25 11.65
CA ASP A 240 14.15 13.57 11.39
C ASP A 240 14.53 12.61 12.54
N ASN A 241 13.83 12.71 13.67
CA ASN A 241 14.00 11.91 14.89
C ASN A 241 12.82 10.94 15.11
N ILE A 242 12.35 10.24 14.07
CA ILE A 242 11.65 8.98 14.34
C ILE A 242 12.68 8.07 14.99
N GLU A 243 12.72 8.07 16.32
CA GLU A 243 13.36 7.00 17.07
C GLU A 243 12.72 5.73 16.56
N ASP A 244 13.50 4.96 15.79
CA ASP A 244 13.14 3.62 15.34
C ASP A 244 12.65 2.87 16.58
N ASP A 245 11.33 2.73 16.65
CA ASP A 245 10.55 2.55 17.85
C ASP A 245 10.69 1.11 18.30
N GLY A 246 11.86 0.83 18.89
CA GLY A 246 12.19 -0.40 19.57
C GLY A 246 11.94 -1.65 18.75
N TYR A 247 12.11 -1.62 17.42
CA TYR A 247 12.01 -2.82 16.57
C TYR A 247 13.41 -3.29 16.17
N PRO A 248 14.26 -3.70 17.13
CA PRO A 248 15.63 -3.21 17.14
C PRO A 248 16.66 -4.29 16.82
N GLN A 249 16.22 -5.55 16.59
CA GLN A 249 17.16 -6.64 16.44
C GLN A 249 17.43 -6.91 14.95
N LYS A 250 18.72 -6.86 14.61
CA LYS A 250 19.23 -7.32 13.33
C LYS A 250 18.76 -8.76 13.11
N PHE A 251 18.02 -8.98 12.03
CA PHE A 251 17.57 -10.31 11.69
C PHE A 251 18.75 -11.24 11.34
N GLU A 252 18.78 -12.40 11.98
CA GLU A 252 19.68 -13.51 11.65
C GLU A 252 18.84 -14.68 11.13
N LYS A 253 19.18 -15.18 9.95
CA LYS A 253 18.46 -16.29 9.33
C LYS A 253 18.61 -17.57 10.16
N PRO A 254 17.58 -18.43 10.23
CA PRO A 254 17.73 -19.79 10.73
C PRO A 254 18.88 -20.51 10.00
N GLN A 255 19.78 -21.14 10.76
CA GLN A 255 20.93 -21.89 10.26
C GLN A 255 20.65 -23.40 10.22
N THR A 256 19.68 -23.87 10.99
CA THR A 256 19.35 -25.29 11.16
C THR A 256 17.90 -25.58 10.83
N TRP A 257 17.61 -26.85 10.53
CA TRP A 257 16.23 -27.28 10.31
C TRP A 257 15.40 -27.22 11.59
N ASP A 258 16.00 -27.48 12.76
CA ASP A 258 15.31 -27.43 14.05
C ASP A 258 14.79 -26.02 14.38
N GLU A 259 15.52 -24.97 13.98
CA GLU A 259 15.03 -23.59 14.11
C GLU A 259 13.80 -23.32 13.24
N PHE A 260 13.74 -23.89 12.02
CA PHE A 260 12.54 -23.81 11.19
C PHE A 260 11.36 -24.58 11.79
N ILE A 261 11.60 -25.78 12.34
CA ILE A 261 10.55 -26.53 13.04
C ILE A 261 10.06 -25.76 14.27
N ASN A 262 10.98 -25.20 15.07
CA ASN A 262 10.63 -24.41 16.23
C ASN A 262 9.82 -23.17 15.84
N ALA A 263 10.23 -22.45 14.80
CA ALA A 263 9.48 -21.32 14.26
C ALA A 263 8.06 -21.74 13.82
N TYR A 264 7.92 -22.90 13.16
CA TYR A 264 6.61 -23.41 12.77
C TYR A 264 5.72 -23.73 13.97
N ILE A 265 6.26 -24.42 14.97
CA ILE A 265 5.56 -24.73 16.22
C ILE A 265 5.03 -23.45 16.87
N HIS A 266 5.86 -22.41 16.96
CA HIS A 266 5.43 -21.13 17.54
C HIS A 266 4.38 -20.40 16.70
N ILE A 267 4.44 -20.48 15.37
CA ILE A 267 3.38 -19.95 14.49
C ILE A 267 2.05 -20.66 14.76
N GLU A 268 2.05 -22.00 14.80
CA GLU A 268 0.83 -22.78 15.03
C GLU A 268 0.27 -22.53 16.45
N LYS A 269 1.13 -22.50 17.48
CA LYS A 269 0.75 -22.11 18.84
C LYS A 269 0.11 -20.74 18.87
N PHE A 270 0.72 -19.75 18.23
CA PHE A 270 0.18 -18.40 18.19
C PHE A 270 -1.24 -18.38 17.63
N ILE A 271 -1.47 -19.00 16.47
CA ILE A 271 -2.81 -19.05 15.86
C ILE A 271 -3.81 -19.79 16.76
N LEU A 272 -3.39 -20.84 17.46
CA LEU A 272 -4.28 -21.61 18.35
C LEU A 272 -4.63 -20.89 19.67
N HIS A 273 -3.84 -19.91 20.10
CA HIS A 273 -3.99 -19.22 21.39
C HIS A 273 -4.48 -17.78 21.26
N ILE A 274 -4.71 -17.28 20.04
CA ILE A 274 -5.43 -16.01 19.85
C ILE A 274 -6.90 -16.23 20.23
N ASP A 275 -7.40 -15.37 21.10
CA ASP A 275 -8.80 -15.36 21.53
C ASP A 275 -9.61 -14.31 20.76
N ASP A 276 -10.94 -14.50 20.68
CA ASP A 276 -11.85 -13.54 20.06
C ASP A 276 -11.71 -12.12 20.67
N SER A 277 -11.32 -12.03 21.95
CA SER A 277 -11.11 -10.76 22.65
C SER A 277 -9.85 -10.00 22.23
N ASP A 278 -8.92 -10.64 21.52
CA ASP A 278 -7.74 -9.96 20.96
C ASP A 278 -8.11 -9.08 19.77
N PHE A 279 -9.27 -9.32 19.15
CA PHE A 279 -9.78 -8.54 18.03
C PHE A 279 -10.54 -7.29 18.50
N ASN A 280 -10.23 -6.16 17.88
CA ASN A 280 -10.89 -4.87 18.09
C ASN A 280 -11.32 -4.26 16.75
N GLU A 281 -11.90 -3.07 16.79
CA GLU A 281 -12.43 -2.36 15.61
C GLU A 281 -11.41 -2.19 14.46
N ASN A 282 -10.11 -2.14 14.76
CA ASN A 282 -9.06 -1.89 13.77
C ASN A 282 -8.57 -3.17 13.06
N ASN A 283 -8.84 -4.35 13.61
CA ASN A 283 -8.29 -5.61 13.10
C ASN A 283 -9.31 -6.75 12.98
N ILE A 284 -10.57 -6.53 13.38
CA ILE A 284 -11.66 -7.51 13.25
C ILE A 284 -11.89 -7.96 11.80
N HIS A 285 -11.50 -7.17 10.81
CA HIS A 285 -11.57 -7.55 9.39
C HIS A 285 -10.63 -8.71 9.01
N LEU A 286 -9.67 -9.06 9.88
CA LEU A 286 -8.79 -10.23 9.71
C LEU A 286 -9.37 -11.50 10.34
N TYR A 287 -10.45 -11.39 11.12
CA TYR A 287 -11.00 -12.48 11.92
C TYR A 287 -11.47 -13.66 11.09
N ASP A 288 -12.19 -13.42 9.99
CA ASP A 288 -12.75 -14.51 9.17
C ASP A 288 -11.65 -15.42 8.59
N ASP A 289 -10.59 -14.81 8.04
CA ASP A 289 -9.43 -15.53 7.52
C ASP A 289 -8.70 -16.30 8.65
N PHE A 290 -8.58 -15.69 9.83
CA PHE A 290 -8.02 -16.31 11.03
C PHE A 290 -8.85 -17.52 11.48
N ASN A 291 -10.16 -17.35 11.67
CA ASN A 291 -11.06 -18.36 12.22
C ASN A 291 -11.09 -19.61 11.33
N VAL A 292 -11.11 -19.43 10.00
CA VAL A 292 -11.03 -20.54 9.04
C VAL A 292 -9.78 -21.40 9.25
N ILE A 293 -8.64 -20.79 9.57
CA ILE A 293 -7.39 -21.52 9.81
C ILE A 293 -7.34 -22.11 11.21
N SER A 294 -7.77 -21.36 12.23
CA SER A 294 -7.85 -21.86 13.60
C SER A 294 -8.75 -23.09 13.70
N GLU A 295 -9.91 -23.09 13.05
CA GLU A 295 -10.81 -24.25 12.99
C GLU A 295 -10.17 -25.48 12.31
N LYS A 296 -9.35 -25.28 11.26
CA LYS A 296 -8.64 -26.38 10.60
C LYS A 296 -7.56 -26.97 11.51
N LEU A 297 -6.82 -26.12 12.22
CA LEU A 297 -5.75 -26.55 13.14
C LEU A 297 -6.31 -27.32 14.33
N ASN A 298 -7.45 -26.88 14.88
CA ASN A 298 -8.12 -27.54 16.01
C ASN A 298 -8.78 -28.90 15.68
N LYS A 299 -8.94 -29.25 14.40
CA LYS A 299 -9.54 -30.53 14.01
C LYS A 299 -8.54 -31.68 14.18
N LYS A 300 -8.77 -32.52 15.20
CA LYS A 300 -7.94 -33.71 15.54
C LYS A 300 -7.57 -34.61 14.35
N ASN A 301 -8.49 -34.79 13.40
CA ASN A 301 -8.32 -35.69 12.25
C ASN A 301 -8.07 -34.95 10.94
N TYR A 302 -7.64 -33.68 11.01
CA TYR A 302 -7.32 -32.91 9.81
C TYR A 302 -5.82 -32.93 9.53
N HIS A 303 -5.48 -33.40 8.34
CA HIS A 303 -4.14 -33.28 7.78
C HIS A 303 -4.10 -32.07 6.88
N LEU A 304 -3.17 -31.16 7.19
CA LEU A 304 -2.95 -29.96 6.39
C LEU A 304 -2.59 -30.34 4.95
N LYS A 305 -2.96 -29.48 4.02
CA LYS A 305 -2.53 -29.48 2.63
C LYS A 305 -1.56 -28.33 2.40
N SER A 306 -0.90 -28.32 1.24
CA SER A 306 0.03 -27.26 0.86
C SER A 306 -0.61 -25.87 0.90
N ASP A 307 -1.86 -25.74 0.42
CA ASP A 307 -2.59 -24.47 0.48
C ASP A 307 -2.91 -24.03 1.92
N ASP A 308 -3.08 -24.95 2.86
CA ASP A 308 -3.32 -24.60 4.27
C ASP A 308 -2.05 -24.03 4.91
N ILE A 309 -0.86 -24.58 4.60
CA ILE A 309 0.43 -24.00 5.05
C ILE A 309 0.61 -22.59 4.50
N ARG A 310 0.23 -22.35 3.25
CA ARG A 310 0.25 -20.99 2.67
C ARG A 310 -0.69 -20.06 3.43
N GLN A 311 -1.91 -20.49 3.72
CA GLN A 311 -2.89 -19.68 4.46
C GLN A 311 -2.44 -19.42 5.90
N ILE A 312 -1.83 -20.39 6.58
CA ILE A 312 -1.21 -20.21 7.91
C ILE A 312 -0.16 -19.10 7.86
N GLY A 313 0.75 -19.13 6.89
CA GLY A 313 1.75 -18.07 6.72
C GLY A 313 1.14 -16.70 6.47
N SER A 314 0.13 -16.63 5.60
CA SER A 314 -0.57 -15.38 5.26
C SER A 314 -1.30 -14.79 6.47
N VAL A 315 -2.11 -15.58 7.16
CA VAL A 315 -2.84 -15.18 8.38
C VAL A 315 -1.87 -14.73 9.48
N PHE A 316 -0.81 -15.50 9.72
CA PHE A 316 0.21 -15.15 10.71
C PHE A 316 0.86 -13.80 10.40
N LEU A 317 1.33 -13.58 9.16
CA LEU A 317 1.98 -12.32 8.77
C LEU A 317 1.04 -11.13 8.92
N ARG A 318 -0.23 -11.28 8.54
CA ARG A 318 -1.23 -10.21 8.65
C ARG A 318 -1.49 -9.80 10.10
N MET A 319 -1.47 -10.77 11.00
CA MET A 319 -1.68 -10.54 12.43
C MET A 319 -0.41 -10.10 13.15
N PHE A 320 0.79 -10.47 12.69
CA PHE A 320 2.04 -10.30 13.43
C PHE A 320 2.29 -8.89 13.97
N ASP A 321 2.17 -7.88 13.12
CA ASP A 321 2.33 -6.48 13.53
C ASP A 321 0.98 -5.83 13.88
N THR A 322 -0.13 -6.27 13.28
CA THR A 322 -1.47 -5.70 13.48
C THR A 322 -2.05 -6.03 14.87
N LEU A 323 -1.77 -7.23 15.38
CA LEU A 323 -1.96 -7.67 16.75
C LEU A 323 -0.56 -7.80 17.35
N PRO A 324 0.05 -6.72 17.88
CA PRO A 324 1.48 -6.68 18.17
C PRO A 324 1.91 -7.77 19.17
N ILE A 325 2.27 -8.94 18.64
CA ILE A 325 2.50 -10.20 19.39
C ILE A 325 3.63 -10.01 20.41
N TYR A 326 4.55 -9.12 20.07
CA TYR A 326 5.74 -8.78 20.83
C TYR A 326 5.54 -7.66 21.86
N SER A 327 4.31 -7.20 22.10
CA SER A 327 4.00 -6.08 23.01
C SER A 327 4.52 -6.26 24.45
N HIS A 328 4.77 -7.50 24.87
CA HIS A 328 5.30 -7.84 26.19
C HIS A 328 6.84 -8.04 26.21
N ILE A 329 7.51 -7.96 25.06
CA ILE A 329 8.94 -8.25 24.92
C ILE A 329 9.73 -6.94 24.99
N THR A 330 10.76 -6.91 25.83
CA THR A 330 11.69 -5.78 25.92
C THR A 330 12.69 -5.79 24.76
N ASN A 331 13.18 -4.62 24.34
CA ASN A 331 14.16 -4.49 23.24
C ASN A 331 15.45 -5.31 23.45
N ASP A 332 15.86 -5.53 24.71
CA ASP A 332 17.08 -6.25 25.07
C ASP A 332 16.93 -7.79 25.08
N ASP A 333 15.71 -8.33 24.95
CA ASP A 333 15.46 -9.77 24.91
C ASP A 333 15.75 -10.36 23.52
N LYS A 334 17.04 -10.45 23.22
CA LYS A 334 17.52 -10.96 21.92
C LYS A 334 16.96 -12.33 21.57
N LYS A 335 16.82 -13.22 22.56
CA LYS A 335 16.39 -14.61 22.31
C LYS A 335 14.94 -14.65 21.85
N SER A 336 14.05 -13.94 22.53
CA SER A 336 12.64 -13.88 22.15
C SER A 336 12.46 -13.19 20.79
N TRP A 337 13.21 -12.12 20.54
CA TRP A 337 13.24 -11.47 19.22
C TRP A 337 13.72 -12.40 18.10
N THR A 338 14.78 -13.18 18.32
CA THR A 338 15.26 -14.16 17.32
C THR A 338 14.15 -15.15 16.96
N VAL A 339 13.45 -15.71 17.95
CA VAL A 339 12.35 -16.65 17.70
C VAL A 339 11.23 -16.00 16.89
N LEU A 340 10.79 -14.80 17.26
CA LEU A 340 9.74 -14.08 16.56
C LEU A 340 10.11 -13.72 15.11
N LEU A 341 11.34 -13.27 14.88
CA LEU A 341 11.80 -12.96 13.53
C LEU A 341 11.98 -14.24 12.70
N HIS A 342 12.35 -15.36 13.30
CA HIS A 342 12.35 -16.67 12.63
C HIS A 342 10.93 -17.10 12.23
N MET A 343 9.93 -16.87 13.09
CA MET A 343 8.52 -17.10 12.76
C MET A 343 8.08 -16.25 11.56
N LYS A 344 8.31 -14.94 11.61
CA LYS A 344 7.98 -14.02 10.50
C LYS A 344 8.70 -14.41 9.20
N TYR A 345 9.98 -14.76 9.29
CA TYR A 345 10.76 -15.24 8.16
C TYR A 345 10.19 -16.53 7.57
N LEU A 346 9.90 -17.55 8.37
CA LEU A 346 9.33 -18.80 7.88
C LEU A 346 7.93 -18.61 7.28
N ALA A 347 7.08 -17.82 7.93
CA ALA A 347 5.75 -17.49 7.40
C ALA A 347 5.85 -16.81 6.02
N SER A 348 6.82 -15.91 5.83
CA SER A 348 7.08 -15.29 4.52
C SER A 348 7.54 -16.30 3.45
N MET A 349 8.25 -17.37 3.83
CA MET A 349 8.58 -18.47 2.93
C MET A 349 7.36 -19.31 2.55
N PHE A 350 6.38 -19.44 3.44
CA PHE A 350 5.13 -20.16 3.15
C PHE A 350 4.25 -19.46 2.13
N VAL A 351 4.31 -18.14 2.01
CA VAL A 351 3.51 -17.38 1.04
C VAL A 351 4.19 -17.27 -0.33
N ARG A 352 5.54 -17.25 -0.38
CA ARG A 352 6.30 -17.07 -1.63
C ARG A 352 6.30 -18.29 -2.54
N GLN A 353 6.21 -18.06 -3.84
CA GLN A 353 6.14 -19.14 -4.85
C GLN A 353 7.19 -19.00 -5.97
N ASP A 354 8.00 -17.95 -5.91
CA ASP A 354 8.91 -17.56 -6.98
C ASP A 354 10.23 -18.36 -6.98
N GLN A 355 10.51 -19.15 -5.94
CA GLN A 355 11.73 -19.97 -5.85
C GLN A 355 11.46 -21.39 -5.35
N ILE A 356 12.25 -22.34 -5.86
CA ILE A 356 12.13 -23.78 -5.55
C ILE A 356 12.30 -24.05 -4.05
N HIS A 357 13.19 -23.32 -3.38
CA HIS A 357 13.48 -23.58 -1.97
C HIS A 357 12.27 -23.27 -1.05
N PHE A 358 11.41 -22.29 -1.40
CA PHE A 358 10.15 -22.05 -0.68
C PHE A 358 9.19 -23.24 -0.76
N ASN A 359 9.05 -23.83 -1.94
CA ASN A 359 8.27 -25.05 -2.13
C ASN A 359 8.82 -26.22 -1.32
N ARG A 360 10.15 -26.38 -1.28
CA ARG A 360 10.80 -27.42 -0.48
C ARG A 360 10.54 -27.22 1.02
N THR A 361 10.75 -26.02 1.55
CA THR A 361 10.48 -25.71 2.95
C THR A 361 9.04 -26.00 3.33
N ARG A 362 8.05 -25.58 2.53
CA ARG A 362 6.64 -25.91 2.77
C ARG A 362 6.40 -27.42 2.83
N ASN A 363 6.93 -28.16 1.86
CA ASN A 363 6.74 -29.60 1.79
C ASN A 363 7.40 -30.34 2.97
N GLU A 364 8.57 -29.88 3.42
CA GLU A 364 9.25 -30.47 4.57
C GLU A 364 8.52 -30.17 5.88
N ILE A 365 7.98 -28.96 6.08
CA ILE A 365 7.09 -28.66 7.21
C ILE A 365 5.84 -29.55 7.18
N LEU A 366 5.22 -29.69 6.00
CA LEU A 366 4.03 -30.52 5.83
C LEU A 366 4.31 -32.00 6.18
N ARG A 367 5.45 -32.53 5.72
CA ARG A 367 5.90 -33.90 6.01
C ARG A 367 6.20 -34.07 7.49
N TRP A 368 6.94 -33.14 8.10
CA TRP A 368 7.23 -33.16 9.53
C TRP A 368 5.93 -33.19 10.33
N ARG A 369 4.99 -32.28 10.04
CA ARG A 369 3.72 -32.21 10.77
C ARG A 369 2.90 -33.49 10.62
N TYR A 370 2.79 -34.02 9.41
CA TYR A 370 2.10 -35.29 9.16
C TYR A 370 2.71 -36.42 9.99
N LYS A 371 4.04 -36.57 9.91
CA LYS A 371 4.78 -37.59 10.66
C LYS A 371 4.54 -37.45 12.17
N MET A 372 4.67 -36.24 12.72
CA MET A 372 4.44 -35.98 14.14
C MET A 372 3.00 -36.32 14.56
N GLN A 373 2.00 -36.00 13.73
CA GLN A 373 0.61 -36.35 14.01
C GLN A 373 0.36 -37.87 14.01
N THR A 374 1.01 -38.62 13.12
CA THR A 374 0.72 -40.05 12.91
C THR A 374 1.61 -40.99 13.73
N GLU A 375 2.88 -40.65 13.88
CA GLU A 375 3.91 -41.51 14.50
C GLU A 375 4.21 -41.06 15.94
N ASP A 376 4.24 -39.75 16.20
CA ASP A 376 4.66 -39.17 17.49
C ASP A 376 3.55 -38.30 18.13
N SER A 377 2.30 -38.76 18.05
CA SER A 377 1.10 -37.95 18.38
C SER A 377 1.10 -37.31 19.78
N ASN A 378 1.68 -37.98 20.79
CA ASN A 378 1.81 -37.43 22.13
C ASN A 378 2.78 -36.25 22.18
N GLU A 379 3.91 -36.35 21.49
CA GLU A 379 4.91 -35.29 21.40
C GLU A 379 4.39 -34.13 20.55
N PHE A 380 3.71 -34.44 19.44
CA PHE A 380 3.02 -33.41 18.66
C PHE A 380 2.03 -32.63 19.53
N ARG A 381 1.25 -33.34 20.35
CA ARG A 381 0.29 -32.70 21.26
C ARG A 381 0.99 -31.77 22.25
N ARG A 382 2.06 -32.27 22.88
CA ARG A 382 2.89 -31.50 23.82
C ARG A 382 3.53 -30.26 23.18
N LEU A 383 3.94 -30.37 21.92
CA LEU A 383 4.59 -29.28 21.21
C LEU A 383 3.61 -28.23 20.70
N ILE A 384 2.34 -28.54 20.47
CA ILE A 384 1.39 -27.62 19.83
C ILE A 384 0.29 -27.14 20.78
N TYR A 385 -0.27 -28.02 21.61
CA TYR A 385 -1.46 -27.72 22.44
C TYR A 385 -1.17 -27.55 23.92
N ASP A 386 -0.02 -28.07 24.40
CA ASP A 386 0.45 -27.87 25.78
C ASP A 386 1.53 -26.78 25.78
#